data_AF-A0A2V8XDF6-F1
#
_entry.id   AF-A0A2V8XDF6-F1
#
_cell.length_a   1.000
_cell.length_b   1.000
_cell.length_c   1.000
_cell.angle_alpha   90.00
_cell.angle_beta   90.00
_cell.angle_gamma   90.00
#
_symmetry.space_group_name_H-M   'P 1'
#
loop_
_entity.id
_entity.type
_entity.pdbx_description
1 polymer ?
#
loop_
_entity_poly.entity_id
_entity_poly.type
_entity_poly.pdbx_seq_one_letter_code
_entity_poly.pdbx_strand_id
1 'polypeptide(L)' 'MDSAFKTWIGQPVVLQVALGDIKVPLRGKLLKDGPETVRMRIGEGWDVDIYKAMILAVEEDSMTSLPA' A
#
# COMPACT_ATOMS: atom_id res chain seq x y z
N MET A 1 -19.10 4.88 -5.08
CA MET A 1 -18.27 4.14 -4.10
C MET A 1 -16.96 4.88 -3.98
N ASP A 2 -16.81 5.67 -2.93
CA ASP A 2 -15.53 6.29 -2.60
C ASP A 2 -14.51 5.17 -2.35
N SER A 3 -13.52 5.08 -3.24
CA SER A 3 -12.46 4.08 -3.09
C SER A 3 -11.62 4.51 -1.89
N ALA A 4 -11.62 3.70 -0.82
CA ALA A 4 -10.87 3.97 0.42
C ALA A 4 -9.37 4.23 0.16
N PHE A 5 -8.85 3.76 -0.98
CA PHE A 5 -7.47 3.96 -1.42
C PHE A 5 -7.19 5.36 -1.98
N LYS A 6 -8.21 6.12 -2.39
CA LYS A 6 -8.01 7.47 -2.95
C LYS A 6 -7.34 8.42 -1.97
N THR A 7 -7.64 8.31 -0.67
CA THR A 7 -7.06 9.20 0.34
C THR A 7 -5.55 8.98 0.53
N TRP A 8 -5.07 7.77 0.19
CA TRP A 8 -3.68 7.36 0.34
C TRP A 8 -2.82 7.69 -0.90
N ILE A 9 -3.44 8.11 -2.01
CA ILE A 9 -2.71 8.48 -3.23
C ILE A 9 -1.75 9.63 -2.92
N GLY A 10 -0.48 9.43 -3.23
CA GLY A 10 0.56 10.41 -2.98
C GLY A 10 1.17 10.34 -1.58
N GLN A 11 0.68 9.46 -0.70
CA GLN A 11 1.22 9.26 0.65
C GLN A 11 2.14 8.02 0.71
N PRO A 12 3.18 8.06 1.56
CA PRO A 12 3.95 6.88 1.90
C PRO A 12 3.10 5.99 2.83
N VAL A 13 2.93 4.73 2.46
CA VAL A 13 2.06 3.75 3.12
C VAL A 13 2.74 2.39 3.21
N VAL A 14 2.30 1.61 4.19
CA VAL A 14 2.57 0.18 4.30
C VAL A 14 1.29 -0.58 3.95
N LEU A 15 1.34 -1.36 2.89
CA LEU A 15 0.26 -2.22 2.42
C LEU A 15 0.47 -3.63 2.96
N GLN A 16 -0.45 -4.10 3.79
CA GLN A 16 -0.49 -5.50 4.21
C GLN A 16 -1.17 -6.32 3.12
N VAL A 17 -0.43 -7.19 2.43
CA VAL A 17 -0.99 -8.05 1.38
C VAL A 17 -0.95 -9.52 1.76
N ALA A 18 -1.97 -10.28 1.37
CA ALA A 18 -2.02 -11.72 1.50
C ALA A 18 -1.53 -12.40 0.21
N LEU A 19 -0.51 -13.24 0.34
CA LEU A 19 0.03 -14.11 -0.71
C LEU A 19 -0.13 -15.56 -0.24
N GLY A 20 -1.31 -16.13 -0.52
CA GLY A 20 -1.72 -17.41 0.06
C GLY A 20 -1.87 -17.29 1.58
N ASP A 21 -1.22 -18.18 2.33
CA ASP A 21 -1.23 -18.19 3.80
C ASP A 21 -0.25 -17.18 4.44
N ILE A 22 0.55 -16.48 3.62
CA ILE A 22 1.57 -15.55 4.12
C ILE A 22 1.07 -14.11 3.98
N LYS A 23 1.31 -13.30 5.01
CA LYS A 23 1.08 -11.85 4.98
C LYS A 23 2.41 -11.14 4.76
N VAL A 24 2.47 -10.28 3.76
CA VAL A 24 3.68 -9.54 3.39
C VAL A 24 3.39 -8.04 3.49
N PRO A 25 4.15 -7.30 4.32
CA PRO A 25 4.07 -5.86 4.35
C PRO A 25 4.88 -5.26 3.19
N LEU A 26 4.22 -4.49 2.33
CA LEU A 26 4.84 -3.74 1.24
C LEU A 26 4.90 -2.27 1.61
N ARG A 27 6.10 -1.71 1.72
CA ARG A 27 6.31 -0.29 2.04
C ARG A 27 6.65 0.51 0.79
N GLY A 28 6.02 1.66 0.63
CA GLY A 28 6.15 2.44 -0.59
C GLY A 28 5.13 3.57 -0.68
N LYS A 29 4.92 4.11 -1.87
CA LYS A 29 4.02 5.23 -2.12
C LYS A 29 2.87 4.81 -3.00
N LEU A 30 1.62 5.04 -2.59
CA LEU A 30 0.49 4.77 -3.46
C LEU A 30 0.46 5.82 -4.58
N LEU A 31 0.49 5.38 -5.84
CA LEU A 31 0.50 6.28 -7.00
C LEU A 31 -0.89 6.45 -7.60
N LYS A 32 -1.69 5.38 -7.63
CA LYS A 32 -3.00 5.40 -8.30
C LYS A 32 -3.94 4.36 -7.71
N ASP A 33 -5.20 4.73 -7.61
CA ASP A 33 -6.33 3.82 -7.39
C ASP A 33 -6.96 3.46 -8.75
N GLY A 34 -6.85 2.20 -9.15
CA GLY A 34 -7.58 1.64 -10.29
C GLY A 34 -8.89 1.00 -9.84
N PRO A 35 -9.67 0.40 -10.77
CA PRO A 35 -10.91 -0.28 -10.41
C PRO A 35 -10.65 -1.49 -9.49
N GLU A 36 -9.83 -2.44 -9.95
CA GLU A 36 -9.53 -3.71 -9.27
C GLU A 36 -8.13 -3.76 -8.64
N THR A 37 -7.26 -2.83 -9.01
CA THR A 37 -5.86 -2.78 -8.59
C THR A 37 -5.49 -1.40 -8.05
N VAL A 38 -4.45 -1.35 -7.23
CA VAL A 38 -3.77 -0.12 -6.82
C VAL A 38 -2.34 -0.15 -7.33
N ARG A 39 -1.84 0.98 -7.83
CA ARG A 39 -0.44 1.12 -8.24
C ARG A 39 0.36 1.69 -7.09
N MET A 40 1.44 1.02 -6.73
CA MET A 40 2.34 1.40 -5.66
C MET A 40 3.77 1.51 -6.17
N ARG A 41 4.51 2.52 -5.74
CA ARG A 41 5.95 2.64 -5.96
C ARG A 41 6.72 2.15 -4.74
N ILE A 42 7.51 1.12 -4.91
CA ILE A 42 8.39 0.56 -3.89
C ILE A 42 9.83 0.99 -4.21
N GLY A 43 10.53 1.54 -3.21
CA GLY A 43 11.89 2.06 -3.38
C GLY A 43 12.01 3.15 -4.46
N GLU A 44 13.15 3.20 -5.15
CA GLU A 44 13.50 4.26 -6.11
C GLU A 44 13.06 3.99 -7.56
N GLY A 45 12.15 3.04 -7.82
CA GLY A 45 11.69 2.84 -9.20
C GLY A 45 10.81 1.64 -9.52
N TRP A 46 10.40 0.85 -8.53
CA TRP A 46 9.53 -0.30 -8.78
C TRP A 46 8.06 0.09 -8.67
N ASP A 47 7.40 0.26 -9.80
CA ASP A 47 5.94 0.42 -9.86
C ASP A 47 5.27 -0.95 -9.95
N VAL A 48 4.49 -1.30 -8.93
CA VAL A 48 3.82 -2.58 -8.80
C VAL A 48 2.31 -2.35 -8.75
N ASP A 49 1.56 -3.10 -9.55
CA ASP A 49 0.11 -3.14 -9.48
C ASP A 49 -0.32 -4.28 -8.55
N ILE A 50 -1.08 -3.96 -7.50
CA ILE A 50 -1.54 -4.90 -6.47
C ILE A 50 -3.05 -5.02 -6.57
N TYR A 51 -3.58 -6.24 -6.63
CA TYR A 51 -5.02 -6.47 -6.62
C TYR A 51 -5.62 -6.09 -5.26
N LYS A 52 -6.72 -5.33 -5.27
CA LYS A 52 -7.43 -4.92 -4.04
C LYS A 52 -7.89 -6.12 -3.20
N ALA A 53 -8.22 -7.23 -3.86
CA ALA A 53 -8.57 -8.49 -3.20
C ALA A 53 -7.44 -9.08 -2.35
N MET A 54 -6.18 -8.73 -2.62
CA MET A 54 -5.02 -9.18 -1.84
C MET A 54 -4.71 -8.24 -0.69
N ILE A 55 -5.26 -7.02 -0.67
CA ILE A 55 -4.95 -6.02 0.35
C ILE A 55 -5.80 -6.30 1.59
N LEU A 56 -5.13 -6.57 2.71
CA LEU A 56 -5.76 -6.77 4.00
C LEU A 56 -5.91 -5.44 4.76
N ALA A 57 -4.91 -4.57 4.66
CA ALA A 57 -4.89 -3.26 5.32
C ALA A 57 -3.95 -2.28 4.62
N VAL A 58 -4.21 -0.99 4.83
CA VAL A 58 -3.30 0.11 4.48
C VAL A 58 -2.99 0.87 5.74
N GLU A 59 -1.70 1.02 6.04
CA GLU A 59 -1.19 1.73 7.20
C GLU A 59 -0.38 2.94 6.70
N GLU A 60 -0.44 4.06 7.42
CA GLU A 60 0.46 5.17 7.12
C GLU A 60 1.89 4.74 7.44
N ASP A 61 2.83 5.07 6.57
CA ASP A 61 4.26 4.92 6.85
C ASP A 61 4.73 6.03 7.78
N SER A 62 4.07 6.19 8.93
CA SER A 62 4.53 7.09 9.97
C SER A 62 5.75 6.42 10.60
N MET A 63 6.92 7.03 10.39
CA MET A 63 8.10 6.71 11.17
C MET A 63 7.81 7.10 12.62
N THR A 64 7.11 6.24 13.37
CA THR A 64 7.10 6.35 14.82
C THR A 64 8.52 6.05 15.26
N SER A 65 9.32 7.12 15.39
CA SER A 65 10.49 7.12 16.24
C SER A 65 10.02 6.61 17.60
N LEU A 66 10.28 5.33 17.88
CA LEU A 66 10.15 4.81 19.23
C LEU A 66 11.07 5.71 20.09
N PRO A 67 10.56 6.44 21.10
CA PRO A 67 11.44 7.12 22.03
C PRO A 67 12.28 6.06 22.75
N ALA A 68 13.58 6.34 22.84
CA ALA A 68 14.58 5.51 23.52
C ALA A 68 14.32 5.38 25.03
#